data_AF-A0A2T3KT37-F1
#
_entry.id   AF-A0A2T3KT37-F1
#
_cell.length_a   1.000
_cell.length_b   1.000
_cell.length_c   1.000
_cell.angle_alpha   90.00
_cell.angle_beta   90.00
_cell.angle_gamma   90.00
#
_symmetry.space_group_name_H-M   'P 1'
#
loop_
_entity.id
_entity.type
_entity.pdbx_description
1 polymer ?
#
loop_
_entity_poly.entity_id
_entity_poly.type
_entity_poly.pdbx_seq_one_letter_code
_entity_poly.pdbx_strand_id
1 'polypeptide(L)' 'MISCHQHDYIEIACMLHLNISLTYRNGETVTGIAQDTCYNAQREECIELRVDNAVSTIVLDHLASMHANTANPHFDTINF' A
#
# COMPACT_ATOMS: atom_id res chain seq x y z
N MET A 1 13.78 -0.11 -6.76
CA MET A 1 13.72 -1.59 -6.87
C MET A 1 13.17 -2.11 -5.56
N ILE A 2 11.86 -2.31 -5.50
CA ILE A 2 11.20 -2.97 -4.38
C ILE A 2 11.72 -4.41 -4.35
N SER A 3 12.19 -4.88 -3.19
CA SER A 3 12.65 -6.27 -3.04
C SER A 3 11.44 -7.20 -3.13
N CYS A 4 11.55 -8.38 -3.75
CA CYS A 4 10.41 -9.29 -3.95
C CYS A 4 9.54 -9.47 -2.69
N HIS A 5 10.16 -9.56 -1.50
CA HIS A 5 9.44 -9.68 -0.23
C HIS A 5 8.49 -8.51 0.09
N GLN A 6 8.84 -7.28 -0.28
CA GLN A 6 7.95 -6.12 -0.07
C GLN A 6 6.69 -6.23 -0.94
N HIS A 7 6.80 -6.87 -2.10
CA HIS A 7 5.69 -7.11 -3.01
C HIS A 7 4.68 -8.10 -2.42
N ASP A 8 5.18 -9.21 -1.86
CA ASP A 8 4.35 -10.19 -1.16
C ASP A 8 3.47 -9.55 -0.07
N TYR A 9 4.01 -8.60 0.70
CA TYR A 9 3.24 -7.92 1.74
C TYR A 9 2.15 -7.00 1.20
N ILE A 10 2.39 -6.34 0.07
CA ILE A 10 1.38 -5.52 -0.60
C ILE A 10 0.26 -6.41 -1.13
N GLU A 11 0.60 -7.54 -1.76
CA GLU A 11 -0.39 -8.52 -2.20
C GLU A 11 -1.21 -9.06 -1.03
N ILE A 12 -0.57 -9.39 0.10
CA ILE A 12 -1.27 -9.81 1.33
C ILE A 12 -2.21 -8.72 1.83
N ALA A 13 -1.78 -7.45 1.82
CA ALA A 13 -2.61 -6.33 2.23
C ALA A 13 -3.88 -6.23 1.39
N CYS A 14 -3.76 -6.33 0.06
CA CYS A 14 -4.88 -6.31 -0.87
C CYS A 14 -5.77 -7.55 -0.73
N MET A 15 -5.19 -8.76 -0.69
CA MET A 15 -5.96 -10.00 -0.56
C MET A 15 -6.82 -10.03 0.71
N LEU A 16 -6.25 -9.60 1.82
CA LEU A 16 -6.95 -9.54 3.11
C LEU A 16 -7.76 -8.26 3.31
N HIS A 17 -7.74 -7.35 2.33
CA HIS A 17 -8.37 -6.04 2.39
C HIS A 17 -8.06 -5.33 3.73
N LEU A 18 -6.78 -5.31 4.10
CA LEU A 18 -6.34 -4.76 5.38
C LEU A 18 -6.49 -3.25 5.36
N ASN A 19 -6.86 -2.70 6.53
CA ASN A 19 -6.75 -1.27 6.75
C ASN A 19 -5.28 -0.93 6.96
N ILE A 20 -4.71 -0.14 6.05
CA ILE A 20 -3.30 0.22 6.03
C ILE A 20 -3.14 1.73 6.00
N SER A 21 -2.02 2.21 6.54
CA SER A 21 -1.57 3.59 6.46
C SER A 21 -0.32 3.66 5.60
N LEU A 22 -0.40 4.40 4.51
CA LEU A 22 0.68 4.64 3.57
C LEU A 22 1.29 6.00 3.85
N THR A 23 2.59 6.04 4.11
CA THR A 23 3.34 7.28 4.30
C THR A 23 4.12 7.57 3.03
N TYR A 24 3.92 8.75 2.45
CA TYR A 24 4.65 9.25 1.30
C TYR A 24 6.05 9.72 1.71
N ARG A 25 6.98 9.76 0.73
CA ARG A 25 8.33 10.30 0.93
C ARG A 25 8.37 11.77 1.32
N ASN A 26 7.30 12.52 1.07
CA ASN A 26 7.14 13.91 1.49
C ASN A 26 6.63 14.07 2.94
N GLY A 27 6.32 12.97 3.63
CA GLY A 27 5.79 12.95 5.00
C GLY A 27 4.27 12.98 5.10
N GLU A 28 3.54 13.07 4.00
CA GLU A 28 2.08 12.90 4.01
C GLU A 28 1.71 11.45 4.32
N THR A 29 0.57 11.23 4.96
CA THR A 29 0.08 9.88 5.27
C THR A 29 -1.37 9.75 4.85
N VAL A 30 -1.70 8.65 4.20
CA VAL A 30 -3.07 8.30 3.82
C VAL A 30 -3.44 6.95 4.41
N THR A 31 -4.64 6.87 4.99
CA THR A 31 -5.14 5.66 5.63
C THR A 31 -6.37 5.18 4.89
N GLY A 32 -6.46 3.89 4.64
CA GLY A 32 -7.60 3.29 3.97
C GLY A 32 -7.45 1.79 3.81
N ILE A 33 -8.43 1.20 3.13
CA ILE A 33 -8.51 -0.25 2.95
C ILE A 33 -7.84 -0.60 1.62
N ALA A 34 -6.77 -1.41 1.68
CA ALA A 34 -6.14 -1.95 0.48
C ALA A 34 -7.16 -2.74 -0.34
N GLN A 35 -7.25 -2.46 -1.64
CA GLN A 35 -8.17 -3.14 -2.55
C GLN A 35 -7.40 -4.04 -3.50
N ASP A 36 -6.52 -3.46 -4.30
CA ASP A 36 -5.82 -4.17 -5.36
C ASP A 36 -4.51 -3.45 -5.71
N THR A 37 -3.66 -4.09 -6.51
CA THR A 37 -2.45 -3.50 -7.06
C THR A 37 -2.54 -3.47 -8.57
N CYS A 38 -2.36 -2.29 -9.16
CA CYS A 38 -2.46 -2.09 -10.59
C CYS A 38 -1.24 -1.35 -11.13
N TYR A 39 -1.01 -1.47 -12.44
CA TYR A 39 0.02 -0.69 -13.13
C TYR A 39 -0.63 0.52 -13.79
N ASN A 40 -0.04 1.69 -13.57
CA ASN A 40 -0.51 2.91 -14.24
C ASN A 40 -0.06 2.95 -15.72
N ALA A 41 -0.46 4.00 -16.45
CA ALA A 41 -0.07 4.19 -17.86
C ALA A 41 1.45 4.29 -18.09
N GLN A 42 2.22 4.64 -17.06
CA GLN A 42 3.68 4.71 -17.08
C GLN A 42 4.34 3.38 -16.70
N ARG A 43 3.55 2.31 -16.50
CA ARG A 43 4.00 0.99 -16.00
C ARG A 43 4.62 1.04 -14.61
N GLU A 44 4.20 2.00 -13.80
CA GLU A 44 4.57 2.07 -12.40
C GLU A 44 3.57 1.31 -11.55
N GLU A 45 4.09 0.66 -10.52
CA GLU A 45 3.31 -0.15 -9.60
C GLU A 45 2.54 0.76 -8.65
N CYS A 46 1.23 0.56 -8.62
CA CYS A 46 0.30 1.34 -7.81
C CYS A 46 -0.55 0.43 -6.94
N ILE A 47 -0.96 0.95 -5.79
CA ILE A 47 -1.95 0.33 -4.91
C ILE A 47 -3.25 1.13 -4.95
N GLU A 48 -4.36 0.43 -5.08
CA GLU A 48 -5.70 0.99 -4.93
C GLU A 48 -6.11 0.94 -3.46
N LEU A 49 -6.32 2.10 -2.88
CA LEU A 49 -6.72 2.27 -1.50
C LEU A 49 -8.13 2.85 -1.47
N ARG A 50 -9.06 2.15 -0.84
CA ARG A 50 -10.39 2.70 -0.57
C ARG A 50 -10.33 3.57 0.67
N VAL A 51 -10.52 4.87 0.48
CA VAL A 51 -10.63 5.88 1.53
C VAL A 51 -12.06 6.38 1.53
N ASP A 52 -12.76 6.19 2.64
CA ASP A 52 -14.20 6.41 2.76
C ASP A 52 -15.00 5.66 1.67
N ASN A 53 -15.40 6.36 0.61
CA ASN A 53 -16.18 5.83 -0.50
C ASN A 53 -15.50 6.05 -1.87
N ALA A 54 -14.26 6.54 -1.88
CA ALA A 54 -13.47 6.74 -3.08
C ALA A 54 -12.31 5.73 -3.11
N VAL A 55 -11.97 5.27 -4.31
CA VAL A 55 -10.75 4.48 -4.53
C VAL A 55 -9.68 5.43 -5.04
N SER A 56 -8.57 5.50 -4.32
CA SER A 56 -7.41 6.31 -4.68
C SER A 56 -6.29 5.39 -5.10
N THR A 57 -5.72 5.64 -6.28
CA THR A 57 -4.57 4.91 -6.81
C THR A 57 -3.29 5.64 -6.42
N ILE A 58 -2.39 4.93 -5.76
CA ILE A 58 -1.19 5.51 -5.16
C ILE A 58 0.05 4.77 -5.68
N VAL A 59 0.99 5.49 -6.27
CA VAL A 59 2.24 4.91 -6.80
C VAL A 59 3.12 4.47 -5.62
N LEU A 60 3.50 3.18 -5.62
CA LEU A 60 4.28 2.58 -4.53
C LEU A 60 5.69 3.19 -4.40
N ASP A 61 6.30 3.59 -5.52
CA ASP A 61 7.65 4.19 -5.53
C ASP A 61 7.70 5.52 -4.73
N HIS A 62 6.58 6.25 -4.69
CA HIS A 62 6.45 7.50 -3.94
C HIS A 62 6.24 7.30 -2.44
N LEU A 63 6.06 6.07 -1.98
CA LEU A 63 5.87 5.74 -0.59
C LEU A 63 7.21 5.57 0.13
N ALA A 64 7.25 6.03 1.37
CA ALA A 64 8.33 5.78 2.31
C ALA A 64 8.04 4.52 3.16
N SER A 65 6.78 4.29 3.52
CA SER A 65 6.38 3.14 4.32
C SER A 65 4.90 2.80 4.20
N MET A 66 4.58 1.55 4.53
CA MET A 66 3.23 1.03 4.73
C MET A 66 3.12 0.42 6.13
N HIS A 67 2.09 0.80 6.86
CA HIS A 67 1.77 0.27 8.19
C HIS A 67 0.41 -0.42 8.16
N ALA A 68 0.30 -1.61 8.75
CA ALA A 68 -0.97 -2.30 8.91
C ALA A 68 -1.67 -1.85 10.20
N ASN A 69 -2.76 -1.09 10.07
CA ASN A 69 -3.59 -0.71 11.20
C ASN A 69 -4.39 -1.91 11.75
N THR A 70 -4.57 -2.94 10.94
CA THR A 70 -5.19 -4.20 11.36
C THR A 70 -4.11 -5.20 11.77
N ALA A 71 -4.21 -5.69 13.00
CA ALA A 71 -3.33 -6.73 13.51
C ALA A 71 -3.37 -7.97 12.60
N ASN A 72 -2.22 -8.33 12.06
CA ASN A 72 -2.06 -9.46 11.16
C ASN A 72 -0.71 -10.15 11.45
N PRO A 73 -0.58 -11.46 11.20
CA PRO A 73 0.65 -12.19 11.50
C PRO A 73 1.75 -11.99 10.44
N HIS A 74 1.48 -11.24 9.37
CA HIS A 74 2.37 -11.12 8.22
C HIS A 74 3.34 -9.95 8.36
N PHE A 75 2.82 -8.75 8.66
CA PHE A 75 3.61 -7.55 8.80
C PHE A 75 2.93 -6.50 9.67
N ASP A 76 3.74 -5.66 10.30
CA ASP A 76 3.26 -4.51 11.07
C ASP A 76 3.59 -3.22 10.32
N THR A 77 4.88 -2.94 10.12
CA THR A 77 5.36 -1.77 9.38
C THR A 77 6.44 -2.19 8.40
N ILE A 78 6.36 -1.68 7.18
CA ILE A 78 7.31 -1.93 6.09
C ILE A 78 7.78 -0.61 5.52
N ASN A 79 9.08 -0.48 5.29
CA ASN A 79 9.69 0.67 4.65
C ASN A 79 10.09 0.32 3.21
N PHE A 80 9.91 1.27 2.27
CA PHE A 80 10.16 1.10 0.83
C PHE A 80 11.42 1.83 0.33
#